data_AF-A0A1A8CBV3-F1
#
_entry.id   AF-A0A1A8CBV3-F1
#
_cell.length_a   1.000
_cell.length_b   1.000
_cell.length_c   1.000
_cell.angle_alpha   90.00
_cell.angle_beta   90.00
_cell.angle_gamma   90.00
#
_symmetry.space_group_name_H-M   'P 1'
#
loop_
_entity.id
_entity.type
_entity.pdbx_description
1 polymer ?
#
loop_
_entity_poly.entity_id
_entity_poly.type
_entity_poly.pdbx_seq_one_letter_code
_entity_poly.pdbx_strand_id
1 'polypeptide(L)' 'HQYTSDGCVVLDCRPFLDFSLAHIRESRNVNWNSMLRRRSKSSVVALEWLIPDKTLLKRLRSGGCCPVVV' A
#
# COMPACT_ATOMS: atom_id res chain seq x y z
N HIS A 1 18.55 16.31 5.27
CA HIS A 1 17.46 16.02 6.23
C HIS A 1 16.59 14.91 5.67
N GLN A 2 16.84 13.68 6.10
CA GLN A 2 16.09 12.50 5.70
C GLN A 2 15.09 12.26 6.83
N TYR A 3 13.82 12.61 6.63
CA TYR A 3 12.76 12.17 7.53
C TYR A 3 12.64 10.66 7.35
N THR A 4 13.39 9.88 8.13
CA THR A 4 13.04 8.48 8.36
C THR A 4 11.75 8.54 9.18
N SER A 5 10.61 8.36 8.52
CA SER A 5 9.38 8.16 9.26
C SER A 5 9.45 6.77 9.87
N ASP A 6 10.10 6.66 11.04
CA ASP A 6 10.27 5.39 11.75
C ASP A 6 8.94 4.81 12.28
N GLY A 7 7.79 5.39 11.90
CA GLY A 7 6.46 4.92 12.26
C GLY A 7 5.36 5.05 11.20
N CYS A 8 5.59 5.62 10.00
CA CYS A 8 4.54 5.77 8.98
C CYS A 8 4.87 5.03 7.69
N VAL A 9 3.87 4.35 7.15
CA VAL A 9 3.92 3.69 5.84
C VAL A 9 2.80 4.27 4.98
N VAL A 10 3.17 4.82 3.83
CA VAL A 10 2.19 5.31 2.84
C VAL A 10 2.03 4.27 1.74
N LEU A 11 0.81 3.77 1.56
CA LEU A 11 0.44 2.84 0.49
C LEU A 11 -0.27 3.61 -0.63
N ASP A 12 0.30 3.60 -1.82
CA ASP A 12 -0.27 4.26 -3.00
C ASP A 12 -1.12 3.26 -3.81
N CYS A 13 -2.41 3.54 -3.92
CA CYS A 13 -3.42 2.70 -4.55
C CYS A 13 -3.70 3.05 -6.02
N ARG A 14 -2.95 3.98 -6.62
CA ARG A 14 -3.08 4.35 -8.04
C ARG A 14 -2.52 3.25 -8.96
N PRO A 15 -2.92 3.24 -10.25
CA PRO A 15 -2.28 2.40 -11.26
C PRO A 15 -0.75 2.58 -11.26
N PHE A 16 -0.02 1.49 -11.53
CA PHE A 16 1.45 1.47 -11.48
C PHE A 16 2.09 2.60 -12.32
N LEU A 17 1.57 2.86 -13.53
CA LEU A 17 2.12 3.91 -14.38
C LEU A 17 1.98 5.30 -13.76
N ASP A 18 0.84 5.63 -13.15
CA ASP A 18 0.64 6.91 -12.47
C ASP A 18 1.59 7.08 -11.28
N PHE A 19 1.84 5.99 -10.55
CA PHE A 19 2.81 5.95 -9.46
C PHE A 19 4.25 6.12 -9.96
N SER A 20 4.62 5.43 -11.04
CA SER A 20 5.95 5.51 -11.64
C SER A 20 6.26 6.89 -12.20
N LEU A 21 5.25 7.59 -12.71
CA LEU A 21 5.38 8.97 -13.22
C LEU A 21 5.66 9.95 -12.09
N ALA A 22 4.89 9.89 -11.01
CA ALA A 22 5.10 10.72 -9.82
C ALA A 22 4.43 10.07 -8.61
N HIS A 23 5.10 10.08 -7.47
CA HIS A 23 4.57 9.56 -6.22
C HIS A 23 5.12 10.32 -5.01
N ILE A 24 4.43 10.17 -3.88
CA ILE A 24 4.92 10.67 -2.59
C ILE A 24 6.20 9.92 -2.26
N ARG A 25 7.27 10.66 -1.93
CA ARG A 25 8.56 10.07 -1.56
C ARG A 25 8.39 9.01 -0.47
N GLU A 26 9.07 7.86 -0.61
CA GLU A 26 8.98 6.68 0.27
C GLU A 26 7.63 5.93 0.31
N SER A 27 6.62 6.36 -0.45
CA SER A 27 5.39 5.56 -0.61
C SER A 27 5.66 4.24 -1.34
N ARG A 28 4.73 3.29 -1.18
CA ARG A 28 4.78 1.97 -1.81
C ARG A 28 3.52 1.76 -2.63
N ASN A 29 3.65 1.53 -3.93
CA ASN A 29 2.52 1.14 -4.76
C ASN A 29 2.00 -0.23 -4.35
N VAL A 30 0.68 -0.33 -4.13
CA VAL A 30 0.01 -1.61 -3.87
C VAL A 30 -0.66 -2.11 -5.14
N ASN A 31 -0.92 -3.41 -5.19
CA ASN A 31 -1.57 -4.09 -6.31
C ASN A 31 -3.09 -3.81 -6.38
N TRP A 32 -3.49 -2.54 -6.34
CA TRP A 32 -4.90 -2.12 -6.40
C TRP A 32 -5.36 -1.83 -7.83
N ASN A 33 -5.11 -2.80 -8.71
CA ASN A 33 -5.41 -2.72 -10.14
C ASN A 33 -6.92 -2.93 -10.44
N SER A 34 -7.31 -2.70 -11.70
CA SER A 34 -8.70 -2.82 -12.16
C SER A 34 -9.28 -4.24 -12.01
N MET A 35 -8.47 -5.29 -12.18
CA MET A 35 -8.90 -6.68 -11.97
C MET A 35 -9.25 -6.93 -10.50
N LEU A 36 -8.39 -6.53 -9.56
CA LEU A 36 -8.62 -6.76 -8.13
C LEU A 36 -9.81 -5.94 -7.64
N ARG A 37 -9.94 -4.67 -8.07
CA ARG A 37 -11.11 -3.82 -7.80
C ARG A 37 -12.39 -4.50 -8.27
N ARG A 38 -12.43 -5.01 -9.50
CA ARG A 38 -13.59 -5.72 -10.06
C ARG A 38 -13.94 -6.99 -9.27
N ARG A 39 -12.94 -7.77 -8.85
CA ARG A 39 -13.15 -9.02 -8.08
C ARG A 39 -13.61 -8.75 -6.65
N SER A 40 -13.17 -7.63 -6.05
CA SER A 40 -13.56 -7.26 -4.70
C SER A 40 -15.05 -6.92 -4.59
N LYS A 41 -15.70 -6.41 -5.64
CA LYS A 41 -17.11 -5.95 -5.56
C LYS A 41 -17.35 -5.02 -4.36
N SER A 42 -16.37 -4.19 -3.98
CA SER A 42 -16.40 -3.33 -2.79
C SER A 42 -16.38 -4.07 -1.43
N SER A 43 -16.07 -5.37 -1.42
CA SER A 43 -15.83 -6.15 -0.21
C SER A 43 -14.45 -5.85 0.39
N VAL A 44 -14.25 -6.26 1.64
CA VAL A 44 -12.92 -6.31 2.26
C VAL A 44 -11.99 -7.18 1.42
N VAL A 45 -10.77 -6.70 1.20
CA VAL A 45 -9.72 -7.41 0.46
C VAL A 45 -8.56 -7.70 1.40
N ALA A 46 -8.07 -8.94 1.37
CA ALA A 46 -6.98 -9.35 2.22
C ALA A 46 -5.66 -8.69 1.80
N LEU A 47 -4.87 -8.28 2.79
CA LEU A 47 -3.68 -7.45 2.59
C LEU A 47 -2.62 -8.12 1.71
N GLU A 48 -2.53 -9.45 1.72
CA GLU A 48 -1.61 -10.24 0.90
C GLU A 48 -1.90 -10.19 -0.61
N TRP A 49 -3.10 -9.75 -1.01
CA TRP A 49 -3.46 -9.53 -2.42
C TRP A 49 -3.01 -8.14 -2.90
N LEU A 50 -2.87 -7.20 -1.97
CA LEU A 50 -2.46 -5.82 -2.21
C LEU A 50 -0.94 -5.65 -2.12
N ILE A 51 -0.28 -6.37 -1.20
CA ILE A 51 1.12 -6.14 -0.87
C ILE A 51 1.95 -7.37 -1.27
N PRO A 52 2.67 -7.31 -2.40
CA PRO A 52 3.55 -8.40 -2.82
C PRO A 52 4.78 -8.54 -1.92
N ASP A 53 5.28 -7.44 -1.35
CA ASP A 53 6.41 -7.43 -0.42
C ASP A 53 6.03 -8.11 0.91
N LYS A 54 6.55 -9.33 1.11
CA LYS A 54 6.27 -10.14 2.29
C LYS A 54 6.86 -9.56 3.58
N THR A 55 7.95 -8.80 3.49
CA THR A 55 8.57 -8.15 4.65
C THR A 55 7.70 -6.99 5.12
N LEU A 56 7.22 -6.17 4.19
CA LEU A 56 6.25 -5.10 4.48
C LEU A 56 4.95 -5.67 5.04
N LEU A 57 4.42 -6.74 4.43
CA LEU A 57 3.20 -7.40 4.90
C LEU A 57 3.34 -7.91 6.34
N LYS A 58 4.47 -8.54 6.70
CA LYS A 58 4.75 -8.98 8.07
C LYS A 58 4.76 -7.80 9.05
N ARG A 59 5.40 -6.69 8.67
CA ARG A 59 5.49 -5.48 9.51
C ARG A 59 4.13 -4.81 9.72
N LEU A 60 3.26 -4.79 8.71
CA LEU A 60 1.90 -4.27 8.86
C LEU A 60 1.05 -5.17 9.75
N ARG A 61 1.20 -6.50 9.63
CA ARG A 61 0.49 -7.48 10.47
C ARG A 61 0.96 -7.51 11.92
N SER A 62 2.19 -7.08 12.21
CA SER A 62 2.69 -6.98 13.59
C SER A 62 2.08 -5.81 14.39
N GLY A 63 1.16 -5.03 13.81
CA GLY A 63 0.44 -3.98 14.51
C GLY A 63 1.25 -2.72 14.79
N GLY A 64 2.44 -2.57 14.17
CA GLY A 64 3.31 -1.41 14.36
C GLY A 64 2.84 -0.13 13.65
N CYS A 65 1.69 -0.16 12.98
CA CYS A 65 1.15 0.97 12.22
C CYS A 65 -0.37 1.10 12.43
N CYS A 66 -0.84 2.30 12.74
CA CYS A 66 -2.28 2.62 12.72
C CYS A 66 -2.72 2.89 11.27
N PRO A 67 -3.79 2.24 10.77
CA PRO A 67 -4.27 2.51 9.42
C PRO A 67 -4.92 3.90 9.36
N VAL A 68 -4.50 4.70 8.39
CA VAL A 68 -5.17 5.95 8.00
C VAL A 68 -5.52 5.83 6.52
N VAL A 69 -6.78 6.01 6.18
CA VAL A 69 -7.29 6.01 4.80
C VAL A 69 -7.78 7.41 4.51
N VAL A 70 -7.26 8.03 3.45
CA VAL A 70 -7.58 9.39 2.99
C VAL A 70 -8.21 9.34 1.62
#